data_AF-A0A958C0S3-F1
#
_entry.id   AF-A0A958C0S3-F1
#
_cell.length_a   1.000
_cell.length_b   1.000
_cell.length_c   1.000
_cell.angle_alpha   90.00
_cell.angle_beta   90.00
_cell.angle_gamma   90.00
#
_symmetry.space_group_name_H-M   'P 1'
#
loop_
_entity.id
_entity.type
_entity.pdbx_description
1 polymer ?
#
loop_
_entity_poly.entity_id
_entity_poly.type
_entity_poly.pdbx_seq_one_letter_code
_entity_poly.pdbx_strand_id
1 'polypeptide(L)'
;GCGETINTWGSEIQVFCTEGILRTGIWGERLQMQRKAGPPRFNKVRLPESMGVWQQFLAVRNGEIENPSPPEVGLRMARLYDAITESAAQGGQPVRLL
;
A
#
# COMPACT_ATOMS: atom_id res chain seq x y z
N GLY A 1 0.91 -2.29 11.66
CA GLY A 1 0.78 -1.05 12.41
C GLY A 1 2.16 -0.62 12.89
N CYS A 2 2.47 0.66 12.85
CA CYS A 2 3.79 1.19 13.23
C CYS A 2 3.86 1.45 14.75
N GLY A 3 3.90 0.38 15.56
CA GLY A 3 4.09 0.47 17.03
C GLY A 3 3.23 1.49 17.78
N GLU A 4 3.70 1.94 18.95
CA GLU A 4 3.18 3.12 19.65
C GLU A 4 3.82 4.39 19.06
N THR A 5 3.24 4.88 17.95
CA THR A 5 3.57 6.21 17.43
C THR A 5 2.56 7.24 17.95
N ILE A 6 2.99 8.49 18.06
CA ILE A 6 2.11 9.60 18.43
C ILE A 6 0.91 9.69 17.46
N ASN A 7 -0.27 10.03 18.00
CA ASN A 7 -1.57 10.08 17.30
C ASN A 7 -1.64 11.05 16.10
N THR A 8 -0.55 11.75 15.78
CA THR A 8 -0.46 12.73 14.70
C THR A 8 0.24 12.20 13.45
N TRP A 9 0.86 11.02 13.49
CA TRP A 9 1.60 10.50 12.35
C TRP A 9 0.67 9.76 11.37
N GLY A 10 0.43 10.37 10.21
CA GLY A 10 -0.32 9.75 9.10
C GLY A 10 0.50 8.70 8.35
N SER A 11 -0.18 7.83 7.60
CA SER A 11 0.48 6.86 6.71
C SER A 11 1.12 7.54 5.50
N GLU A 12 2.32 7.10 5.12
CA GLU A 12 3.04 7.62 3.97
C GLU A 12 3.65 6.47 3.15
N ILE A 13 3.32 6.40 1.87
CA ILE A 13 3.89 5.47 0.91
C ILE A 13 4.46 6.29 -0.24
N GLN A 14 5.75 6.09 -0.54
CA GLN A 14 6.41 6.67 -1.70
C GLN A 14 6.87 5.59 -2.66
N VAL A 15 6.58 5.78 -3.94
CA VAL A 15 6.98 4.88 -5.01
C VAL A 15 7.86 5.66 -5.99
N PHE A 16 9.11 5.22 -6.13
CA PHE A 16 10.08 5.83 -7.03
C PHE A 16 10.04 5.10 -8.38
N CYS A 17 9.63 5.81 -9.42
CA CYS A 17 9.52 5.30 -10.79
C CYS A 17 10.52 6.02 -11.70
N THR A 18 10.69 5.51 -12.92
CA THR A 18 11.62 6.09 -13.93
C THR A 18 11.26 7.52 -14.34
N GLU A 19 9.97 7.86 -14.40
CA GLU A 19 9.46 9.15 -14.88
C GLU A 19 8.88 10.05 -13.79
N GLY A 20 8.98 9.64 -12.52
CA GLY A 20 8.45 10.41 -11.41
C GLY A 20 8.34 9.65 -10.10
N ILE A 21 7.83 10.34 -9.09
CA ILE A 21 7.62 9.81 -7.74
C ILE A 21 6.14 9.92 -7.40
N LEU A 22 5.56 8.83 -6.93
CA LEU A 22 4.20 8.80 -6.39
C LEU A 22 4.25 8.86 -4.87
N ARG A 23 3.27 9.56 -4.30
CA ARG A 23 3.10 9.70 -2.86
C ARG A 23 1.62 9.48 -2.51
N THR A 24 1.33 8.54 -1.61
CA THR A 24 -0.04 8.15 -1.23
C THR A 24 -0.11 7.77 0.25
N GLY A 25 -1.31 7.79 0.83
CA GLY A 25 -1.58 7.09 2.08
C GLY A 25 -1.90 5.61 1.88
N ILE A 26 -1.90 4.84 2.97
CA ILE A 26 -2.20 3.40 2.95
C ILE A 26 -3.66 3.11 2.62
N TRP A 27 -4.55 4.08 2.87
CA TRP A 27 -5.99 3.96 2.61
C TRP A 27 -6.37 4.50 1.23
N GLY A 28 -5.40 4.99 0.45
CA GLY A 28 -5.66 5.61 -0.85
C GLY A 28 -6.41 6.94 -0.77
N GLU A 29 -6.44 7.59 0.40
CA GLU A 29 -7.18 8.82 0.65
C GLU A 29 -6.59 10.05 -0.07
N ARG A 30 -5.36 9.92 -0.57
CA ARG A 30 -4.64 10.95 -1.33
C ARG A 30 -3.71 10.29 -2.34
N LEU A 31 -3.55 10.92 -3.49
CA LEU A 31 -2.48 10.60 -4.42
C LEU A 31 -1.83 11.89 -4.88
N GLN A 32 -0.51 11.94 -4.81
CA GLN A 32 0.29 13.04 -5.30
C GLN A 32 1.39 12.50 -6.19
N MET A 33 1.79 13.31 -7.18
CA MET A 33 2.82 12.93 -8.13
C MET A 33 3.77 14.09 -8.40
N GLN A 34 5.06 13.79 -8.39
CA GLN A 34 6.11 14.62 -8.94
C GLN A 34 6.58 13.97 -10.23
N ARG A 35 6.51 14.70 -11.36
CA ARG A 35 7.00 14.21 -12.65
C ARG A 35 8.45 14.65 -12.88
N LYS A 36 9.24 13.84 -13.57
CA LYS A 36 10.60 14.18 -13.99
C LYS A 36 10.64 15.40 -14.90
N ALA A 37 9.76 15.43 -15.90
CA ALA A 37 9.51 16.60 -16.73
C ALA A 37 8.50 17.53 -16.01
N GLY A 38 8.98 18.34 -15.07
CA GLY A 38 8.14 19.27 -14.34
C GLY A 38 8.85 19.97 -13.17
N PRO A 39 8.17 20.90 -12.50
CA PRO A 39 8.72 21.53 -11.29
C PRO A 39 8.93 20.48 -10.19
N PRO A 40 9.96 20.63 -9.33
CA PRO A 40 10.31 19.66 -8.30
C PRO A 40 9.35 19.74 -7.10
N ARG A 41 8.06 19.48 -7.35
CA ARG A 41 7.00 19.51 -6.35
C ARG A 41 5.94 18.44 -6.63
N PHE A 42 5.37 17.93 -5.55
CA PHE A 42 4.21 17.05 -5.62
C PHE A 42 2.94 17.83 -5.95
N ASN A 43 2.19 17.36 -6.95
CA ASN A 43 0.88 17.90 -7.29
C ASN A 43 -0.18 16.84 -6.95
N LYS A 44 -1.33 17.26 -6.41
CA LYS A 44 -2.45 16.36 -6.13
C LYS A 44 -2.99 15.78 -7.43
N VAL A 45 -3.27 14.49 -7.43
CA VAL A 45 -3.95 13.78 -8.51
C VAL A 45 -5.41 13.64 -8.12
N ARG A 46 -6.33 13.97 -9.04
CA ARG A 46 -7.77 13.75 -8.82
C ARG A 46 -8.03 12.25 -8.82
N LEU A 47 -8.64 11.76 -7.75
CA LEU A 47 -9.04 10.37 -7.61
C LEU A 47 -10.53 10.22 -7.91
N PRO A 48 -10.97 9.06 -8.43
CA PRO A 48 -12.38 8.70 -8.43
C PRO A 48 -12.88 8.56 -6.99
N GLU A 49 -14.20 8.59 -6.81
CA GLU A 49 -14.80 8.26 -5.52
C GLU A 49 -14.45 6.83 -5.13
N SER A 50 -14.13 6.63 -3.85
CA SER A 50 -13.81 5.30 -3.33
C SER A 50 -15.08 4.45 -3.30
N MET A 51 -15.00 3.25 -3.87
CA MET A 51 -16.01 2.22 -3.66
C MET A 51 -15.88 1.72 -2.21
N GLY A 52 -16.96 1.82 -1.43
CA GLY A 52 -16.94 1.33 -0.06
C GLY A 52 -16.72 -0.19 -0.02
N VAL A 53 -16.04 -0.69 1.03
CA VAL A 53 -15.75 -2.12 1.19
C VAL A 53 -16.99 -3.02 1.02
N TRP A 54 -18.13 -2.57 1.52
CA TRP A 54 -19.39 -3.31 1.38
C TRP A 54 -19.91 -3.36 -0.05
N GLN A 55 -19.83 -2.24 -0.78
CA GLN A 55 -20.22 -2.20 -2.19
C GLN A 55 -19.30 -3.11 -3.02
N GLN A 56 -17.99 -3.06 -2.76
CA GLN A 56 -17.01 -3.93 -3.43
C GLN A 56 -17.29 -5.41 -3.14
N PHE A 57 -17.58 -5.77 -1.89
CA PHE A 57 -17.93 -7.14 -1.52
C PHE A 57 -19.17 -7.65 -2.27
N LEU A 58 -20.24 -6.85 -2.32
CA LEU A 58 -21.45 -7.21 -3.03
C LEU A 58 -21.21 -7.37 -4.54
N ALA A 59 -20.43 -6.49 -5.16
CA ALA A 59 -20.09 -6.56 -6.57
C ALA A 59 -19.28 -7.82 -6.91
N VAL A 60 -18.29 -8.18 -6.09
CA VAL A 60 -17.52 -9.44 -6.24
C VAL A 60 -18.45 -10.65 -6.10
N ARG A 61 -19.28 -10.68 -5.04
CA ARG A 61 -20.22 -11.78 -4.79
C ARG A 61 -21.21 -11.96 -5.96
N ASN A 62 -21.64 -10.87 -6.57
CA ASN A 62 -22.55 -10.89 -7.72
C ASN A 62 -21.84 -11.23 -9.06
N GLY A 63 -20.51 -11.34 -9.08
CA GLY A 63 -19.74 -11.58 -10.30
C GLY A 63 -19.60 -10.37 -11.22
N GLU A 64 -19.86 -9.16 -10.70
CA GLU A 64 -19.78 -7.91 -11.46
C GLU A 64 -18.33 -7.44 -11.64
N ILE A 65 -17.48 -7.74 -10.65
CA ILE A 65 -16.04 -7.47 -10.68
C ILE A 65 -15.26 -8.69 -10.20
N GLU A 66 -14.02 -8.86 -10.68
CA GLU A 66 -13.09 -9.83 -10.11
C GLU A 66 -12.75 -9.45 -8.66
N ASN A 67 -12.45 -10.44 -7.82
CA ASN A 67 -12.04 -10.18 -6.45
C ASN A 67 -10.68 -9.45 -6.45
N PRO A 68 -10.61 -8.15 -6.05
CA PRO A 68 -9.35 -7.42 -6.03
C PRO A 68 -8.47 -7.81 -4.85
N SER A 69 -8.97 -8.62 -3.92
CA SER A 69 -8.27 -9.07 -2.70
C SER A 69 -8.43 -10.58 -2.51
N PRO A 70 -7.90 -11.39 -3.43
CA PRO A 70 -7.97 -12.84 -3.31
C PRO A 70 -7.07 -13.33 -2.16
N PRO A 71 -7.32 -14.54 -1.60
CA PRO A 71 -6.61 -15.03 -0.41
C PRO A 71 -5.08 -15.05 -0.55
N GLU A 72 -4.55 -15.22 -1.76
CA GLU A 72 -3.13 -15.25 -2.08
C GLU A 72 -2.44 -13.90 -1.82
N VAL A 73 -3.17 -12.78 -1.82
CA VAL A 73 -2.64 -11.48 -1.38
C VAL A 73 -2.35 -11.52 0.12
N GLY A 74 -3.30 -12.01 0.92
CA GLY A 74 -3.14 -12.17 2.36
C GLY A 74 -2.03 -13.15 2.71
N LEU A 75 -1.95 -14.29 2.00
CA LEU A 75 -0.91 -15.29 2.19
C LEU A 75 0.51 -14.73 1.95
N ARG A 76 0.69 -13.92 0.89
CA ARG A 76 1.98 -13.25 0.62
C ARG A 76 2.37 -12.30 1.75
N MET A 77 1.41 -11.56 2.30
CA MET A 77 1.67 -10.66 3.42
C MET A 77 2.03 -11.43 4.71
N ALA A 78 1.34 -12.55 4.98
CA ALA A 78 1.65 -13.40 6.13
C ALA A 78 3.08 -13.95 6.06
N ARG A 79 3.47 -14.49 4.91
CA ARG A 79 4.85 -14.99 4.68
C ARG A 79 5.91 -13.90 4.80
N LEU A 80 5.61 -12.70 4.33
CA LEU A 80 6.49 -11.54 4.51
C LEU A 80 6.63 -11.17 5.99
N TYR A 81 5.53 -11.21 6.75
CA TYR A 81 5.57 -10.95 8.18
C TYR A 81 6.41 -11.99 8.93
N ASP A 82 6.26 -13.28 8.60
CA ASP A 82 7.08 -14.35 9.16
C ASP A 82 8.58 -14.09 8.90
N ALA A 83 8.94 -13.71 7.67
CA ALA A 83 10.31 -13.36 7.32
C ALA A 83 10.84 -12.12 8.07
N ILE A 84 10.00 -11.10 8.31
CA ILE A 84 10.36 -9.94 9.12
C ILE A 84 10.65 -10.35 10.56
N THR A 85 9.80 -11.20 11.14
CA THR A 85 9.99 -11.71 12.50
C THR A 85 11.24 -12.58 12.61
N GLU A 86 11.51 -13.44 11.63
CA GLU A 86 12.72 -14.25 11.57
C GLU A 86 13.99 -13.39 11.48
N SER A 87 14.00 -12.41 10.56
CA SER A 87 15.12 -11.46 10.42
C SER A 87 15.39 -10.73 11.74
N ALA A 88 14.34 -10.24 12.41
CA ALA A 88 14.47 -9.57 13.71
C ALA A 88 15.08 -10.47 14.78
N ALA A 89 14.67 -11.75 14.84
CA ALA A 89 15.25 -12.73 15.76
C ALA A 89 16.74 -13.02 15.49
N GLN A 90 17.18 -12.87 14.23
CA GLN A 90 18.58 -13.01 13.81
C GLN A 90 19.38 -11.70 13.87
N GLY A 91 18.87 -10.66 14.57
CA GLY A 91 19.56 -9.37 14.69
C GLY A 91 19.52 -8.54 13.40
N GLY A 92 18.47 -8.69 12.60
CA GLY A 92 18.24 -7.94 11.37
C GLY A 92 18.98 -8.49 10.14
N GLN A 93 19.45 -9.74 10.20
CA GLN A 93 20.10 -10.37 9.04
C GLN A 93 19.09 -10.65 7.91
N PRO A 94 19.50 -10.57 6.63
CA PRO A 94 18.63 -10.93 5.51
C PRO A 94 18.21 -12.40 5.58
N VAL A 95 16.91 -12.66 5.43
CA VAL A 95 16.34 -14.02 5.35
C VAL A 95 15.66 -14.23 4.01
N ARG A 96 15.51 -15.49 3.61
CA ARG A 96 14.85 -15.86 2.35
C ARG A 96 13.35 -15.98 2.56
N LEU A 97 12.56 -15.32 1.72
CA LEU A 97 11.11 -15.52 1.68
C LEU A 97 10.79 -16.90 1.09
N LEU A 98 9.98 -17.69 1.80
CA LEU A 98 9.57 -19.07 1.42
C LEU A 98 8.25 -19.12 0.64
#